data_AF-A0A959BDK3-F1
#
_entry.id   AF-A0A959BDK3-F1
#
_cell.length_a   1.000
_cell.length_b   1.000
_cell.length_c   1.000
_cell.angle_alpha   90.00
_cell.angle_beta   90.00
_cell.angle_gamma   90.00
#
_symmetry.space_group_name_H-M   'P 1'
#
loop_
_entity.id
_entity.type
_entity.pdbx_description
1 polymer ?
#
loop_
_entity_poly.entity_id
_entity_poly.type
_entity_poly.pdbx_seq_one_letter_code
_entity_poly.pdbx_strand_id
1 'polypeptide(L)'
;MNLSLPVLTLCLFFGFFVQGQICFSAPIAVAPDNTYGQRAPPIALVEGNRPLVYWGKPGNNATLYLARWEGTEFGEPMALSTGNVEPDLFSGGLGPQLAAQGNIVYLVFEKYGQGIYFPSAQPSQPP
;
A
#
# COMPACT_ATOMS: atom_id res chain seq x y z
N MET A 1 -46.78 2.34 33.83
CA MET A 1 -45.45 2.28 34.45
C MET A 1 -44.79 3.63 34.26
N ASN A 2 -44.74 4.45 35.31
CA ASN A 2 -44.12 5.77 35.25
C ASN A 2 -42.62 5.61 35.51
N LEU A 3 -41.81 5.77 34.46
CA LEU A 3 -40.35 5.82 34.60
C LEU A 3 -40.00 7.06 35.42
N SER A 4 -39.28 6.87 36.52
CA SER A 4 -38.94 7.97 37.43
C SER A 4 -37.84 8.84 36.81
N LEU A 5 -37.91 10.16 37.05
CA LEU A 5 -36.92 11.15 36.61
C LEU A 5 -35.43 10.72 36.77
N PRO A 6 -35.00 10.02 37.85
CA PRO A 6 -33.61 9.55 37.96
C PRO A 6 -33.21 8.46 36.96
N VAL A 7 -34.16 7.64 36.47
CA VAL A 7 -33.89 6.62 35.45
C VAL A 7 -33.62 7.27 34.09
N LEU A 8 -34.30 8.38 33.79
CA LEU A 8 -34.08 9.14 32.56
C LEU A 8 -32.73 9.89 32.58
N THR A 9 -32.32 10.39 33.75
CA THR A 9 -31.03 11.06 33.95
C THR A 9 -29.84 10.11 33.83
N LEU A 10 -29.97 8.86 34.29
CA LEU A 10 -28.91 7.85 34.19
C LEU A 10 -28.57 7.47 32.74
N CYS A 11 -29.56 7.49 31.83
CA CYS A 11 -29.36 7.17 30.42
C CYS A 11 -28.64 8.27 29.62
N LEU A 12 -28.72 9.54 30.04
CA LEU A 12 -28.06 10.68 29.37
C LEU A 12 -26.53 10.71 29.58
N PHE A 13 -26.01 10.05 30.62
CA PHE A 13 -24.57 10.02 30.90
C PHE A 13 -23.80 8.89 30.18
N PHE A 14 -24.48 7.92 29.58
CA PHE A 14 -23.84 6.80 28.86
C PHE A 14 -23.53 7.09 27.38
N GLY A 15 -23.86 8.30 26.89
CA GLY A 15 -23.67 8.72 25.52
C GLY A 15 -22.32 9.41 25.26
N PHE A 16 -21.21 8.97 25.85
CA PHE A 16 -19.90 9.38 25.34
C PHE A 16 -19.65 8.61 24.05
N PHE A 17 -20.07 9.18 22.93
CA PHE A 17 -19.59 8.79 21.62
C PHE A 17 -18.06 9.00 21.64
N VAL A 18 -17.31 7.89 21.66
CA VAL A 18 -15.93 7.91 21.16
C VAL A 18 -16.04 8.30 19.70
N GLN A 19 -15.83 9.58 19.39
CA GLN A 19 -15.52 9.99 18.03
C GLN A 19 -14.13 9.43 17.76
N GLY A 20 -14.06 8.32 17.04
CA GLY A 20 -12.79 7.78 16.55
C GLY A 20 -12.14 8.84 15.65
N GLN A 21 -11.20 9.60 16.20
CA GLN A 21 -10.40 10.53 15.42
C GLN A 21 -9.34 9.72 14.67
N ILE A 22 -9.20 9.99 13.38
CA ILE A 22 -8.06 9.47 12.61
C ILE A 22 -6.83 10.24 13.07
N CYS A 23 -5.97 9.57 13.83
CA CYS A 23 -4.67 10.09 14.24
C CYS A 23 -3.58 9.42 13.40
N PHE A 24 -2.74 10.22 12.75
CA PHE A 24 -1.56 9.74 12.06
C PHE A 24 -0.36 9.72 13.03
N SER A 25 0.47 8.69 12.92
CA SER A 25 1.77 8.65 13.60
C SER A 25 2.78 9.55 12.87
N ALA A 26 4.01 9.63 13.41
CA ALA A 26 5.14 10.12 12.63
C ALA A 26 5.30 9.31 11.33
N PRO A 27 5.68 9.96 10.21
CA PRO A 27 5.88 9.27 8.94
C PRO A 27 7.10 8.35 8.99
N ILE A 28 7.01 7.23 8.28
CA ILE A 28 8.11 6.28 8.10
C ILE A 28 8.48 6.27 6.62
N ALA A 29 9.77 6.43 6.33
CA ALA A 29 10.25 6.42 4.95
C ALA A 29 10.15 5.00 4.36
N VAL A 30 9.66 4.91 3.12
CA VAL A 30 9.64 3.68 2.32
C VAL A 30 10.80 3.69 1.32
N ALA A 31 11.00 4.82 0.66
CA ALA A 31 12.14 5.14 -0.19
C ALA A 31 12.76 6.44 0.38
N PRO A 32 13.86 6.36 1.16
CA PRO A 32 14.36 7.50 1.92
C PRO A 32 15.03 8.57 1.05
N ASP A 33 15.38 8.24 -0.19
CA ASP A 33 16.01 9.14 -1.15
C ASP A 33 15.46 8.93 -2.58
N ASN A 34 15.97 9.71 -3.54
CA ASN A 34 15.55 9.63 -4.94
C ASN A 34 16.31 8.54 -5.73
N THR A 35 17.08 7.67 -5.08
CA THR A 35 17.83 6.58 -5.74
C THR A 35 16.87 5.60 -6.41
N TYR A 36 15.70 5.37 -5.83
CA TYR A 36 14.71 4.39 -6.29
C TYR A 36 13.49 5.02 -6.97
N GLY A 37 13.48 6.33 -7.17
CA GLY A 37 12.30 7.06 -7.64
C GLY A 37 11.14 7.05 -6.63
N GLN A 38 10.03 7.67 -7.01
CA GLN A 38 8.90 7.95 -6.11
C GLN A 38 7.58 8.15 -6.86
N ARG A 39 7.41 7.50 -8.02
CA ARG A 39 6.23 7.68 -8.88
C ARG A 39 5.16 6.64 -8.60
N ALA A 40 3.91 7.08 -8.63
CA ALA A 40 2.70 6.26 -8.52
C ALA A 40 2.80 5.16 -7.45
N PRO A 41 2.91 5.51 -6.14
CA PRO A 41 2.99 4.51 -5.10
C PRO A 41 1.61 3.99 -4.66
N PRO A 42 1.33 2.69 -4.77
CA PRO A 42 0.24 2.07 -4.04
C PRO A 42 0.75 1.06 -2.99
N ILE A 43 -0.19 0.56 -2.20
CA ILE A 43 0.06 -0.28 -1.05
C ILE A 43 -0.92 -1.47 -1.03
N ALA A 44 -0.44 -2.62 -0.60
CA ALA A 44 -1.26 -3.79 -0.32
C ALA A 44 -0.84 -4.43 1.02
N LEU A 45 -1.67 -5.30 1.56
CA LEU A 45 -1.34 -6.13 2.72
C LEU A 45 -1.01 -7.54 2.25
N VAL A 46 0.18 -8.03 2.61
CA VAL A 46 0.53 -9.44 2.46
C VAL A 46 0.24 -10.20 3.76
N GLU A 47 0.54 -11.50 3.76
CA GLU A 47 0.40 -12.37 4.93
C GLU A 47 0.93 -11.74 6.23
N GLY A 48 0.19 -11.91 7.32
CA GLY A 48 0.51 -11.30 8.61
C GLY A 48 0.19 -9.80 8.70
N ASN A 49 -0.67 -9.29 7.81
CA ASN A 49 -1.04 -7.86 7.73
C ASN A 49 0.17 -6.95 7.55
N ARG A 50 1.23 -7.43 6.89
CA ARG A 50 2.42 -6.63 6.63
C ARG A 50 2.18 -5.74 5.42
N PRO A 51 2.35 -4.40 5.56
CA PRO A 51 2.35 -3.51 4.41
C PRO A 51 3.40 -3.87 3.38
N LEU A 52 3.01 -3.84 2.11
CA LEU A 52 3.89 -3.89 0.96
C LEU A 52 3.58 -2.68 0.09
N VAL A 53 4.57 -1.81 -0.10
CA VAL A 53 4.46 -0.62 -0.92
C VAL A 53 5.28 -0.86 -2.18
N TYR A 54 4.76 -0.47 -3.34
CA TYR A 54 5.54 -0.45 -4.57
C TYR A 54 5.48 0.94 -5.20
N TRP A 55 6.46 1.29 -6.03
CA TRP A 55 6.52 2.56 -6.77
C TRP A 55 7.38 2.42 -8.03
N GLY A 56 7.40 3.46 -8.86
CA GLY A 56 8.20 3.51 -10.08
C GLY A 56 9.34 4.53 -10.04
N LYS A 57 10.44 4.17 -10.70
CA LYS A 57 11.54 5.06 -11.07
C LYS A 57 11.48 5.36 -12.57
N PRO A 58 11.25 6.61 -12.97
CA PRO A 58 11.29 7.00 -14.37
C PRO A 58 12.73 7.03 -14.91
N GLY A 59 12.87 6.86 -16.23
CA GLY A 59 14.16 6.91 -16.93
C GLY A 59 14.07 6.14 -18.25
N ASN A 60 15.19 6.05 -18.98
CA ASN A 60 15.30 5.09 -20.09
C ASN A 60 15.38 3.69 -19.47
N ASN A 61 14.29 2.93 -19.53
CA ASN A 61 14.01 1.71 -18.75
C ASN A 61 13.40 2.03 -17.38
N ALA A 62 12.15 2.51 -17.38
CA ALA A 62 11.37 2.65 -16.17
C ALA A 62 11.40 1.33 -15.35
N THR A 63 11.73 1.45 -14.06
CA THR A 63 11.89 0.33 -13.15
C THR A 63 10.88 0.43 -12.03
N LEU A 64 10.23 -0.68 -11.68
CA LEU A 64 9.37 -0.75 -10.51
C LEU A 64 10.15 -1.29 -9.32
N TYR A 65 9.88 -0.75 -8.15
CA TYR A 65 10.46 -1.17 -6.88
C TYR A 65 9.35 -1.53 -5.90
N LEU A 66 9.64 -2.43 -4.97
CA LEU A 66 8.80 -2.70 -3.82
C LEU A 66 9.62 -2.74 -2.53
N ALA A 67 9.01 -2.37 -1.41
CA ALA A 67 9.53 -2.59 -0.08
C ALA A 67 8.42 -3.10 0.84
N ARG A 68 8.78 -4.07 1.68
CA ARG A 68 7.88 -4.71 2.64
C ARG A 68 8.21 -4.24 4.05
N TRP A 69 7.17 -4.12 4.86
CA TRP A 69 7.31 -3.87 6.29
C TRP A 69 7.95 -5.06 7.02
N GLU A 70 8.99 -4.78 7.80
CA GLU A 70 9.75 -5.79 8.55
C GLU A 70 9.54 -5.68 10.08
N GLY A 71 8.57 -4.86 10.52
CA GLY A 71 8.13 -4.78 11.93
C GLY A 71 8.28 -3.40 12.55
N THR A 72 9.37 -2.69 12.21
CA THR A 72 9.66 -1.32 12.69
C THR A 72 9.93 -0.34 11.56
N GLU A 73 10.34 -0.85 10.40
CA GLU A 73 10.66 -0.08 9.20
C GLU A 73 10.35 -0.89 7.92
N PHE A 74 10.45 -0.24 6.77
CA PHE A 74 10.46 -0.91 5.48
C PHE A 74 11.86 -1.44 5.17
N GLY A 75 11.93 -2.66 4.65
CA GLY A 75 13.19 -3.22 4.17
C GLY A 75 13.70 -2.53 2.89
N GLU A 76 14.89 -2.93 2.45
CA GLU A 76 15.53 -2.40 1.24
C GLU A 76 14.64 -2.55 -0.01
N PRO A 77 14.53 -1.50 -0.85
CA PRO A 77 13.78 -1.57 -2.09
C PRO A 77 14.28 -2.65 -3.05
N MET A 78 13.41 -3.58 -3.40
CA MET A 78 13.67 -4.64 -4.37
C MET A 78 13.14 -4.25 -5.75
N ALA A 79 13.99 -4.33 -6.77
CA ALA A 79 13.57 -4.11 -8.15
C ALA A 79 12.68 -5.26 -8.64
N LEU A 80 11.58 -4.91 -9.30
CA LEU A 80 10.68 -5.84 -9.96
C LEU A 80 11.08 -6.01 -11.43
N SER A 81 11.16 -7.26 -11.88
CA SER A 81 11.38 -7.57 -13.29
C SER A 81 10.06 -7.47 -14.05
N THR A 82 9.96 -6.51 -14.97
CA THR A 82 8.87 -6.41 -15.95
C THR A 82 9.25 -7.04 -17.31
N GLY A 83 10.35 -7.79 -17.35
CA GLY A 83 10.93 -8.29 -18.60
C GLY A 83 11.34 -7.14 -19.53
N ASN A 84 11.01 -7.25 -20.81
CA ASN A 84 11.27 -6.20 -21.81
C ASN A 84 10.10 -5.21 -21.98
N VAL A 85 9.19 -5.16 -21.00
CA VAL A 85 8.02 -4.28 -21.04
C VAL A 85 8.28 -3.10 -20.11
N GLU A 86 8.37 -1.92 -20.69
CA GLU A 86 8.53 -0.67 -19.95
C GLU A 86 7.17 -0.21 -19.39
N PRO A 87 7.03 -0.12 -18.05
CA PRO A 87 5.79 0.33 -17.43
C PRO A 87 5.58 1.84 -17.64
N ASP A 88 4.36 2.21 -17.96
CA ASP A 88 3.94 3.61 -17.96
C ASP A 88 3.71 4.08 -16.52
N LEU A 89 4.49 5.08 -16.11
CA LEU A 89 4.42 5.70 -14.79
C LEU A 89 3.65 7.03 -14.81
N PHE A 90 3.12 7.44 -15.96
CA PHE A 90 2.59 8.78 -16.21
C PHE A 90 1.16 8.79 -16.78
N SER A 91 0.57 7.66 -17.20
CA SER A 91 -0.82 7.64 -17.71
C SER A 91 -1.87 7.94 -16.64
N GLY A 92 -2.99 8.50 -17.13
CA GLY A 92 -4.00 9.24 -16.39
C GLY A 92 -4.82 8.45 -15.37
N GLY A 93 -4.22 8.17 -14.21
CA GLY A 93 -4.99 8.09 -12.98
C GLY A 93 -4.31 7.41 -11.80
N LEU A 94 -3.62 6.29 -12.01
CA LEU A 94 -3.20 5.45 -10.87
C LEU A 94 -1.84 4.74 -11.03
N GLY A 95 -1.17 4.90 -12.18
CA GLY A 95 0.01 4.09 -12.51
C GLY A 95 -0.29 2.58 -12.43
N PRO A 96 0.73 1.72 -12.27
CA PRO A 96 0.48 0.30 -12.03
C PRO A 96 -0.42 0.05 -10.81
N GLN A 97 -1.03 -1.11 -10.70
CA GLN A 97 -1.92 -1.47 -9.59
C GLN A 97 -1.42 -2.72 -8.90
N LEU A 98 -1.59 -2.79 -7.58
CA LEU A 98 -1.16 -3.89 -6.74
C LEU A 98 -2.36 -4.54 -6.06
N ALA A 99 -2.39 -5.87 -6.05
CA ALA A 99 -3.21 -6.65 -5.15
C ALA A 99 -2.36 -7.76 -4.54
N ALA A 100 -2.76 -8.25 -3.36
CA ALA A 100 -2.08 -9.36 -2.71
C ALA A 100 -3.08 -10.37 -2.15
N GLN A 101 -2.71 -11.64 -2.18
CA GLN A 101 -3.46 -12.74 -1.58
C GLN A 101 -2.49 -13.67 -0.85
N GLY A 102 -2.59 -13.70 0.49
CA GLY A 102 -1.59 -14.37 1.32
C GLY A 102 -0.21 -13.77 1.05
N ASN A 103 0.75 -14.60 0.63
CA ASN A 103 2.08 -14.15 0.27
C ASN A 103 2.24 -13.93 -1.25
N ILE A 104 1.18 -13.99 -2.06
CA ILE A 104 1.26 -13.77 -3.51
C ILE A 104 0.94 -12.31 -3.82
N VAL A 105 1.77 -11.70 -4.68
CA VAL A 105 1.61 -10.31 -5.11
C VAL A 105 1.30 -10.28 -6.60
N TYR A 106 0.26 -9.53 -6.95
CA TYR A 106 -0.25 -9.34 -8.30
C TYR A 106 -0.05 -7.89 -8.69
N LEU A 107 0.69 -7.67 -9.77
CA LEU A 107 0.92 -6.36 -10.34
C LEU A 107 0.22 -6.27 -11.69
N VAL A 108 -0.44 -5.16 -11.97
CA VAL A 108 -0.99 -4.84 -13.29
C VAL A 108 -0.40 -3.51 -13.73
N PHE A 109 0.13 -3.42 -14.94
CA PHE A 109 0.68 -2.16 -15.46
C PHE A 109 0.38 -1.99 -16.95
N GLU A 110 0.30 -0.75 -17.39
CA GLU A 110 0.19 -0.39 -18.79
C GLU A 110 1.59 -0.19 -19.38
N LYS A 111 1.78 -0.52 -20.66
CA LYS A 111 2.79 0.12 -21.50
C LYS A 111 2.08 1.06 -22.46
N TYR A 112 2.43 2.34 -22.39
CA TYR A 112 1.73 3.41 -23.08
C TYR A 112 1.47 3.08 -24.56
N GLY A 113 0.21 3.10 -24.96
CA GLY A 113 -0.21 2.85 -26.35
C GLY A 113 0.01 1.43 -26.85
N GLN A 114 0.39 0.47 -26.00
CA GLN A 114 0.60 -0.93 -26.38
C GLN A 114 -0.39 -1.88 -25.70
N GLY A 115 -0.58 -1.78 -24.37
CA GLY A 115 -1.52 -2.66 -23.67
C GLY A 115 -1.26 -2.79 -22.17
N ILE A 116 -1.95 -3.75 -21.56
CA ILE A 116 -1.94 -4.06 -20.12
C ILE A 116 -1.21 -5.38 -19.87
N TYR A 117 -0.36 -5.42 -18.85
CA TYR A 117 0.52 -6.54 -18.50
C TYR A 117 0.33 -6.96 -17.05
N PHE A 118 0.51 -8.26 -16.76
CA PHE A 118 0.32 -8.88 -15.44
C PHE A 118 1.47 -9.84 -15.10
N PRO A 119 2.48 -9.38 -14.34
CA PRO A 119 3.40 -10.29 -13.67
C PRO A 119 2.87 -10.67 -12.28
N SER A 120 3.08 -11.92 -11.87
CA SER A 120 2.93 -12.35 -10.49
C SER A 120 4.31 -12.57 -9.86
N ALA A 121 4.43 -12.18 -8.59
CA ALA A 121 5.64 -12.43 -7.80
C ALA A 121 5.28 -13.22 -6.54
N GLN A 122 6.09 -14.23 -6.23
CA GLN A 122 6.12 -14.84 -4.90
C GLN A 122 7.37 -14.34 -4.17
N PRO A 123 7.28 -13.92 -2.90
CA PRO A 123 8.45 -13.69 -2.07
C PRO A 123 9.26 -14.98 -2.03
N SER A 124 10.55 -14.86 -2.29
CA SER A 124 11.51 -15.96 -2.15
C SER A 124 11.28 -16.64 -0.80
N GLN A 125 11.03 -17.95 -0.80
CA GLN A 125 11.11 -18.73 0.43
C GLN A 125 12.52 -18.55 0.99
N PRO A 126 12.69 -18.31 2.31
CA PRO A 126 14.00 -18.42 2.90
C PRO A 126 14.55 -19.84 2.66
N PRO A 127 15.87 -20.00 2.50
CA PRO A 127 16.49 -21.31 2.33
C PRO A 127 16.20 -22.26 3.48
#